data_AF-A0A2T2TLQ9-F1
#
_entry.id   AF-A0A2T2TLQ9-F1
#
_cell.length_a   1.000
_cell.length_b   1.000
_cell.length_c   1.000
_cell.angle_alpha   90.00
_cell.angle_beta   90.00
_cell.angle_gamma   90.00
#
_symmetry.space_group_name_H-M   'P 1'
#
loop_
_entity.id
_entity.type
_entity.pdbx_description
1 polymer ?
#
loop_
_entity_poly.entity_id
_entity_poly.type
_entity_poly.pdbx_seq_one_letter_code
_entity_poly.pdbx_strand_id
1 'polypeptide(L)'
;MTALHPLPALPVKLPSLQVPAVLRRDDVQLAVKAVLALGAMGYLVYLVEPSEIAEAVTGAHYGALAAAAALLLANLLLEASVWRRILTVVVPRARWRTVGGALLCGFALGLFTPARSGDLAGRALYFERGDRWAIAATVLVQRFLDMWAAVS
;
A
#
# COMPACT_ATOMS: atom_id res chain seq x y z
N MET A 1 50.82 14.81 11.67
CA MET A 1 50.10 14.85 12.96
C MET A 1 49.48 16.23 13.07
N THR A 2 48.25 16.39 12.59
CA THR A 2 47.54 17.69 12.58
C THR A 2 46.21 17.45 13.27
N ALA A 3 46.10 17.93 14.51
CA ALA A 3 44.94 17.68 15.36
C ALA A 3 43.74 18.48 14.86
N LEU A 4 42.67 17.78 14.48
CA LEU A 4 41.37 18.36 14.15
C LEU A 4 40.77 19.00 15.42
N HIS A 5 40.56 20.31 15.35
CA HIS A 5 39.87 21.09 16.37
C HIS A 5 38.40 20.62 16.47
N PRO A 6 37.87 20.25 17.65
CA PRO A 6 36.46 19.89 17.78
C PRO A 6 35.60 21.14 17.60
N LEU A 7 34.59 21.07 16.72
CA LEU A 7 33.58 22.11 16.56
C LEU A 7 32.70 22.18 17.83
N PRO A 8 32.35 23.39 18.30
CA PRO A 8 31.44 23.52 19.43
C PRO A 8 30.05 23.00 19.05
N ALA A 9 29.56 22.01 19.79
CA ALA A 9 28.19 21.53 19.66
C ALA A 9 27.24 22.65 20.09
N LEU A 10 26.72 23.41 19.12
CA LEU A 10 25.64 24.37 19.34
C LEU A 10 24.38 23.57 19.74
N PRO A 11 23.84 23.76 20.96
CA PRO A 11 22.55 23.18 21.32
C PRO A 11 21.46 23.96 20.58
N VAL A 12 21.20 23.59 19.33
CA VAL A 12 20.03 24.08 18.59
C VAL A 12 18.80 23.45 19.25
N LYS A 13 18.26 24.14 20.26
CA LYS A 13 16.90 23.92 20.76
C LYS A 13 15.96 24.29 19.61
N LEU A 14 15.60 23.31 18.79
CA LEU A 14 14.53 23.47 17.82
C LEU A 14 13.29 23.98 18.59
N PRO A 15 12.65 25.07 18.15
CA PRO A 15 11.40 25.49 18.76
C PRO A 15 10.44 24.31 18.70
N SER A 16 9.98 23.85 19.86
CA SER A 16 8.95 22.83 19.92
C SER A 16 7.73 23.43 19.25
N LEU A 17 7.43 22.96 18.02
CA LEU A 17 6.18 23.26 17.33
C LEU A 17 5.07 22.84 18.29
N GLN A 18 4.47 23.82 18.97
CA GLN A 18 3.40 23.61 19.92
C GLN A 18 2.14 23.26 19.12
N VAL A 19 2.00 21.97 18.80
CA VAL A 19 0.75 21.45 18.24
C VAL A 19 -0.32 21.62 19.31
N PRO A 20 -1.42 22.34 19.04
CA PRO A 20 -2.46 22.57 20.03
C PRO A 20 -2.96 21.23 20.58
N ALA A 21 -3.09 21.12 21.91
CA ALA A 21 -3.42 19.86 22.60
C ALA A 21 -4.73 19.21 22.11
N VAL A 22 -5.64 20.01 21.56
CA VAL A 22 -6.90 19.57 20.94
C VAL A 22 -6.66 18.67 19.71
N LEU A 23 -5.61 18.94 18.93
CA LEU A 23 -5.23 18.16 17.76
C LEU A 23 -4.52 16.84 18.11
N ARG A 24 -4.28 16.58 19.41
CA ARG A 24 -3.65 15.36 19.91
C ARG A 24 -4.66 14.27 20.25
N ARG A 25 -5.96 14.55 20.16
CA ARG A 25 -7.02 13.56 20.35
C ARG A 25 -7.21 12.74 19.08
N ASP A 26 -7.21 11.42 19.22
CA ASP A 26 -7.31 10.48 18.08
C ASP A 26 -8.58 10.73 17.24
N ASP A 27 -9.70 11.05 17.90
CA ASP A 27 -10.97 11.37 17.24
C ASP A 27 -10.89 12.63 16.38
N VAL A 28 -10.19 13.67 16.85
CA VAL A 28 -10.01 14.93 16.12
C VAL A 28 -9.11 14.71 14.92
N GLN A 29 -8.05 13.91 15.06
CA GLN A 29 -7.17 13.57 13.94
C GLN A 29 -7.89 12.74 12.89
N LEU A 30 -8.71 11.78 13.31
CA LEU A 30 -9.54 10.97 12.41
C LEU A 30 -10.54 11.86 11.66
N ALA A 31 -11.23 12.76 12.37
CA ALA A 31 -12.18 13.68 11.78
C ALA A 31 -11.52 14.62 10.76
N VAL A 32 -10.38 15.23 11.10
CA VAL A 32 -9.63 16.09 10.18
C VAL A 32 -9.19 15.32 8.93
N LYS A 33 -8.64 14.10 9.09
CA LYS A 33 -8.25 13.26 7.95
C LYS A 33 -9.44 12.87 7.08
N ALA A 34 -10.57 12.52 7.69
CA ALA A 34 -11.79 12.18 6.97
C ALA A 34 -12.34 13.38 6.19
N VAL A 35 -12.39 14.56 6.81
CA VAL A 35 -12.82 15.80 6.15
C VAL A 35 -11.89 16.15 4.98
N LEU A 36 -10.58 16.05 5.17
CA LEU A 36 -9.61 16.31 4.10
C LEU A 36 -9.75 15.29 2.96
N ALA A 37 -9.85 14.00 3.26
CA ALA A 37 -9.98 12.96 2.25
C ALA A 37 -11.30 13.07 1.46
N LEU A 38 -12.42 13.26 2.16
CA LEU A 38 -13.74 13.42 1.54
C LEU A 38 -13.85 14.75 0.78
N GLY A 39 -13.29 15.82 1.33
CA GLY A 39 -13.24 17.13 0.69
C GLY A 39 -12.40 17.11 -0.59
N ALA A 40 -11.20 16.51 -0.54
CA ALA A 40 -10.36 16.33 -1.72
C ALA A 40 -11.05 15.45 -2.77
N MET A 41 -11.67 14.33 -2.36
CA MET A 41 -12.43 13.46 -3.26
C MET A 41 -13.60 14.22 -3.90
N GLY A 42 -14.40 14.93 -3.11
CA GLY A 42 -15.52 15.73 -3.61
C GLY A 42 -15.08 16.85 -4.54
N TYR A 43 -13.94 17.49 -4.24
CA TYR A 43 -13.34 18.50 -5.10
C TYR A 43 -12.87 17.92 -6.44
N LEU A 44 -12.24 16.73 -6.44
CA LEU A 44 -11.87 16.03 -7.67
C LEU A 44 -13.11 15.68 -8.51
N VAL A 45 -14.17 15.18 -7.88
CA VAL A 45 -15.42 14.86 -8.58
C VAL A 45 -16.07 16.13 -9.16
N TYR A 46 -15.98 17.25 -8.46
CA TYR A 46 -16.48 18.54 -8.95
C TYR A 46 -15.68 19.09 -10.13
N LEU A 47 -14.36 18.84 -10.17
CA LEU A 47 -13.49 19.33 -11.25
C LEU A 47 -13.64 18.54 -12.55
N VAL A 48 -14.08 17.28 -12.50
CA VAL A 48 -14.11 16.41 -13.67
C VAL A 48 -15.47 16.51 -14.34
N GLU A 49 -15.49 16.98 -15.59
CA GLU A 49 -16.70 16.98 -16.40
C GLU A 49 -17.09 15.55 -16.81
N PRO A 50 -18.35 15.12 -16.63
CA PRO A 50 -18.78 13.76 -17.01
C PRO A 50 -18.60 13.44 -18.50
N SER A 51 -18.65 14.46 -19.36
CA SER A 51 -18.39 14.37 -20.80
C SER A 51 -16.96 13.95 -21.10
N GLU A 52 -15.96 14.52 -20.41
CA GLU A 52 -14.55 14.17 -20.59
C GLU A 52 -14.29 12.69 -20.24
N ILE A 53 -14.95 12.17 -19.19
CA ILE A 53 -14.86 10.75 -18.83
C ILE A 53 -15.45 9.88 -19.96
N ALA A 54 -16.62 10.25 -20.48
CA ALA A 54 -17.30 9.51 -21.53
C ALA A 54 -16.47 9.50 -22.84
N GLU A 55 -15.86 10.63 -23.19
CA GLU A 55 -14.95 10.74 -24.33
C GLU A 55 -13.68 9.92 -24.12
N ALA A 56 -13.08 9.95 -22.93
CA ALA A 56 -11.91 9.14 -22.61
C ALA A 56 -12.19 7.63 -22.71
N VAL A 57 -13.39 7.18 -22.31
CA VAL A 57 -13.81 5.78 -22.40
C VAL A 57 -14.09 5.38 -23.85
N THR A 58 -14.78 6.22 -24.61
CA THR A 58 -15.15 5.91 -26.01
C THR A 58 -13.97 6.04 -26.98
N GLY A 59 -13.03 6.96 -26.70
CA GLY A 59 -11.78 7.14 -27.43
C GLY A 59 -10.65 6.19 -27.00
N ALA A 60 -10.89 5.29 -26.03
CA ALA A 60 -9.87 4.39 -25.53
C ALA A 60 -9.38 3.43 -26.62
N HIS A 61 -8.06 3.37 -26.81
CA HIS A 61 -7.46 2.45 -27.76
C HIS A 61 -7.50 1.01 -27.24
N TYR A 62 -8.29 0.14 -27.87
CA TYR A 62 -8.45 -1.26 -27.45
C TYR A 62 -7.14 -2.04 -27.34
N GLY A 63 -6.15 -1.75 -28.20
CA GLY A 63 -4.82 -2.38 -28.11
C GLY A 63 -4.07 -1.97 -26.83
N ALA A 64 -4.25 -0.74 -26.37
CA ALA A 64 -3.65 -0.28 -25.13
C ALA A 64 -4.36 -0.90 -23.91
N LEU A 65 -5.69 -1.02 -23.96
CA LEU A 65 -6.46 -1.73 -22.94
C LEU A 65 -6.06 -3.21 -22.83
N ALA A 66 -5.90 -3.90 -23.96
CA ALA A 66 -5.44 -5.29 -23.99
C ALA A 66 -4.03 -5.43 -23.42
N ALA A 67 -3.11 -4.52 -23.79
CA ALA A 67 -1.76 -4.51 -23.24
C ALA A 67 -1.76 -4.24 -21.73
N ALA A 68 -2.57 -3.28 -21.25
CA ALA A 68 -2.72 -2.98 -19.84
C ALA A 68 -3.29 -4.17 -19.05
N ALA A 69 -4.31 -4.86 -19.59
CA ALA A 69 -4.86 -6.06 -18.98
C ALA A 69 -3.84 -7.21 -18.93
N ALA A 70 -3.06 -7.40 -20.00
CA ALA A 70 -2.00 -8.41 -20.04
C ALA A 70 -0.88 -8.09 -19.03
N LEU A 71 -0.45 -6.82 -18.94
CA LEU A 71 0.51 -6.33 -17.96
C LEU A 71 -0.01 -6.51 -16.53
N LEU A 72 -1.29 -6.26 -16.29
CA LEU A 72 -1.92 -6.47 -14.98
C LEU A 72 -1.90 -7.95 -14.58
N LEU A 73 -2.21 -8.86 -15.50
CA LEU A 73 -2.11 -10.31 -15.26
C LEU A 73 -0.67 -10.74 -15.04
N ALA A 74 0.28 -10.25 -15.84
CA ALA A 74 1.70 -10.55 -15.68
C ALA A 74 2.21 -10.07 -14.31
N ASN A 75 1.83 -8.84 -13.92
CA ASN A 75 2.16 -8.28 -12.62
C ASN A 75 1.59 -9.12 -11.48
N LEU A 76 0.34 -9.56 -11.61
CA LEU A 76 -0.31 -10.44 -10.62
C LEU A 76 0.42 -11.78 -10.47
N LEU A 77 0.87 -12.39 -11.57
CA LEU A 77 1.62 -13.64 -11.56
C LEU A 77 3.02 -13.46 -10.95
N LEU A 78 3.70 -12.35 -11.23
CA LEU A 78 4.98 -12.01 -10.61
C LEU A 78 4.80 -11.81 -9.10
N GLU A 79 3.80 -11.04 -8.70
CA GLU A 79 3.47 -10.80 -7.29
C GLU A 79 3.18 -12.12 -6.57
N ALA A 80 2.43 -13.02 -7.20
CA ALA A 80 2.18 -14.37 -6.68
C ALA A 80 3.43 -15.22 -6.56
N SER A 81 4.33 -15.12 -7.55
CA SER A 81 5.58 -15.89 -7.58
C SER A 81 6.53 -15.47 -6.47
N VAL A 82 6.72 -14.15 -6.29
CA VAL A 82 7.55 -13.59 -5.23
C VAL A 82 6.95 -13.93 -3.87
N TRP A 83 5.65 -13.64 -3.69
CA TRP A 83 5.01 -13.88 -2.41
C TRP A 83 5.01 -15.36 -2.02
N ARG A 84 4.76 -16.28 -2.97
CA ARG A 84 4.82 -17.72 -2.71
C ARG A 84 6.17 -18.14 -2.15
N ARG A 85 7.28 -17.59 -2.66
CA ARG A 85 8.63 -17.90 -2.15
C ARG A 85 8.77 -17.48 -0.68
N ILE A 86 8.34 -16.27 -0.35
CA ILE A 86 8.37 -15.77 1.04
C ILE A 86 7.44 -16.60 1.93
N LEU A 87 6.23 -16.88 1.45
CA LEU A 87 5.21 -17.64 2.16
C LEU A 87 5.67 -19.06 2.48
N THR A 88 6.50 -19.69 1.64
CA THR A 88 6.98 -21.06 1.90
C THR A 88 7.81 -21.21 3.18
N VAL A 89 8.33 -20.10 3.74
CA VAL A 89 9.00 -20.07 5.04
C VAL A 89 8.01 -20.31 6.20
N VAL A 90 6.77 -19.84 6.06
CA VAL A 90 5.72 -19.93 7.09
C VAL A 90 4.76 -21.09 6.81
N VAL A 91 4.45 -21.33 5.54
CA VAL A 91 3.54 -22.39 5.08
C VAL A 91 4.30 -23.30 4.10
N PRO A 92 4.96 -24.35 4.62
CA PRO A 92 5.69 -25.30 3.78
C PRO A 92 4.76 -25.90 2.72
N ARG A 93 5.25 -26.00 1.48
CA ARG A 93 4.50 -26.54 0.33
C ARG A 93 3.23 -25.76 -0.05
N ALA A 94 3.22 -24.43 0.12
CA ALA A 94 2.14 -23.58 -0.38
C ALA A 94 1.83 -23.83 -1.87
N ARG A 95 0.59 -24.27 -2.14
CA ARG A 95 0.09 -24.54 -3.49
C ARG A 95 -0.24 -23.24 -4.20
N TRP A 96 -0.01 -23.18 -5.51
CA TRP A 96 -0.33 -22.00 -6.34
C TRP A 96 -1.80 -21.57 -6.23
N ARG A 97 -2.73 -22.54 -6.18
CA ARG A 97 -4.15 -22.24 -6.04
C ARG A 97 -4.48 -21.53 -4.72
N THR A 98 -3.80 -21.94 -3.64
CA THR A 98 -3.93 -21.33 -2.31
C THR A 98 -3.34 -19.92 -2.29
N VAL A 99 -2.15 -19.74 -2.89
CA VAL A 99 -1.51 -18.43 -3.01
C VAL A 99 -2.38 -17.46 -3.83
N GLY A 100 -2.87 -17.92 -4.99
CA GLY A 100 -3.76 -17.12 -5.86
C GLY A 100 -5.06 -16.74 -5.17
N GLY A 101 -5.71 -17.68 -4.46
CA GLY A 101 -6.92 -17.40 -3.68
C GLY A 101 -6.68 -16.37 -2.58
N ALA A 102 -5.58 -16.51 -1.82
CA ALA A 102 -5.22 -15.56 -0.78
C ALA A 102 -4.92 -14.15 -1.35
N LEU A 103 -4.23 -14.07 -2.49
CA LEU A 103 -3.98 -12.81 -3.20
C LEU A 103 -5.28 -12.11 -3.60
N LEU A 104 -6.21 -12.85 -4.20
CA LEU A 104 -7.50 -12.30 -4.61
C LEU A 104 -8.32 -11.83 -3.42
N CYS A 105 -8.30 -12.56 -2.29
CA CYS A 105 -8.89 -12.09 -1.04
C CYS A 105 -8.21 -10.83 -0.51
N GLY A 106 -6.88 -10.76 -0.59
CA GLY A 106 -6.10 -9.57 -0.26
C GLY A 106 -6.48 -8.36 -1.11
N PHE A 107 -6.60 -8.52 -2.43
CA PHE A 107 -7.03 -7.43 -3.32
C PHE A 107 -8.48 -7.01 -3.08
N ALA A 108 -9.37 -7.97 -2.88
CA ALA A 108 -10.78 -7.68 -2.61
C ALA A 108 -10.92 -6.85 -1.33
N LEU A 109 -10.27 -7.24 -0.23
CA LEU A 109 -10.29 -6.46 1.00
C LEU A 109 -9.52 -5.13 0.84
N GLY A 110 -8.38 -5.18 0.15
CA GLY A 110 -7.51 -4.05 -0.14
C GLY A 110 -8.23 -2.92 -0.88
N LEU A 111 -9.22 -3.23 -1.72
CA LEU A 111 -10.04 -2.26 -2.44
C LEU A 111 -10.90 -1.41 -1.51
N PHE A 112 -11.39 -1.98 -0.41
CA PHE A 112 -12.27 -1.30 0.54
C PHE A 112 -11.54 -0.72 1.75
N THR A 113 -10.27 -1.08 1.95
CA THR A 113 -9.47 -0.62 3.09
C THR A 113 -8.47 0.48 2.73
N PRO A 114 -8.34 1.54 3.55
CA PRO A 114 -7.33 2.57 3.33
C PRO A 114 -5.91 2.02 3.43
N ALA A 115 -4.98 2.65 2.69
CA ALA A 115 -3.57 2.29 2.59
C ALA A 115 -3.30 0.83 2.20
N ARG A 116 -4.28 0.17 1.53
CA ARG A 116 -4.19 -1.24 1.11
C ARG A 116 -3.94 -2.21 2.27
N SER A 117 -4.27 -1.82 3.50
CA SER A 117 -4.11 -2.62 4.72
C SER A 117 -4.87 -3.95 4.67
N GLY A 118 -5.96 -3.99 3.92
CA GLY A 118 -6.75 -5.17 3.63
C GLY A 118 -6.02 -6.22 2.81
N ASP A 119 -4.91 -5.91 2.13
CA ASP A 119 -4.09 -6.94 1.47
C ASP A 119 -3.42 -7.85 2.52
N LEU A 120 -2.98 -7.29 3.64
CA LEU A 120 -2.44 -8.07 4.76
C LEU A 120 -3.53 -8.91 5.41
N ALA A 121 -4.65 -8.28 5.77
CA ALA A 121 -5.74 -8.95 6.45
C ALA A 121 -6.40 -10.01 5.55
N GLY A 122 -6.68 -9.68 4.29
CA GLY A 122 -7.32 -10.57 3.33
C GLY A 122 -6.47 -11.81 3.01
N ARG A 123 -5.15 -11.65 2.85
CA ARG A 123 -4.24 -12.80 2.67
C ARG A 123 -4.14 -13.65 3.93
N ALA A 124 -4.12 -13.03 5.13
CA ALA A 124 -4.06 -13.76 6.39
C ALA A 124 -5.36 -14.49 6.72
N LEU A 125 -6.51 -13.89 6.44
CA LEU A 125 -7.84 -14.44 6.69
C LEU A 125 -8.19 -15.60 5.74
N TYR A 126 -7.59 -15.66 4.55
CA TYR A 126 -7.77 -16.77 3.62
C TYR A 126 -7.29 -18.11 4.21
N PHE A 127 -6.28 -18.09 5.08
CA PHE A 127 -5.80 -19.28 5.76
C PHE A 127 -6.61 -19.52 7.04
N GLU A 128 -7.46 -20.55 7.02
CA GLU A 128 -8.28 -20.94 8.16
C GLU A 128 -7.45 -21.42 9.36
N ARG A 129 -6.28 -22.03 9.09
CA ARG A 129 -5.38 -22.62 10.08
C ARG A 129 -3.95 -22.14 9.87
N GLY A 130 -3.23 -21.93 10.96
CA GLY A 130 -1.85 -21.42 10.97
C GLY A 130 -1.75 -20.05 11.63
N ASP A 131 -0.52 -19.57 11.80
CA ASP A 131 -0.26 -18.27 12.39
C ASP A 131 -0.55 -17.15 11.37
N ARG A 132 -1.70 -16.49 11.54
CA ARG A 132 -2.15 -15.37 10.69
C ARG A 132 -1.21 -14.18 10.75
N TRP A 133 -0.54 -13.96 11.88
CA TRP A 133 0.44 -12.87 12.03
C TRP A 133 1.72 -13.17 11.27
N ALA A 134 2.19 -14.42 11.31
CA ALA A 134 3.32 -14.83 10.48
C ALA A 134 3.01 -14.67 8.99
N ILE A 135 1.79 -15.01 8.55
CA ILE A 135 1.35 -14.79 7.17
C ILE A 135 1.29 -13.29 6.84
N ALA A 136 0.69 -12.46 7.69
CA ALA A 136 0.65 -11.01 7.50
C ALA A 136 2.07 -10.41 7.43
N ALA A 137 3.01 -10.90 8.24
CA ALA A 137 4.41 -10.49 8.21
C ALA A 137 5.08 -10.79 6.87
N THR A 138 4.74 -11.91 6.20
CA THR A 138 5.26 -12.19 4.85
C THR A 138 4.84 -11.15 3.82
N VAL A 139 3.66 -10.55 3.98
CA VAL A 139 3.17 -9.47 3.11
C VAL A 139 3.96 -8.20 3.36
N LEU A 140 4.24 -7.86 4.63
CA LEU A 140 5.11 -6.73 4.96
C LEU A 140 6.51 -6.90 4.37
N VAL A 141 7.12 -8.08 4.54
CA VAL A 141 8.42 -8.42 3.95
C VAL A 141 8.38 -8.23 2.44
N GLN A 142 7.33 -8.69 1.77
CA GLN A 142 7.16 -8.48 0.34
C GLN A 142 7.14 -6.98 -0.02
N ARG A 143 6.39 -6.15 0.70
CA ARG A 143 6.31 -4.70 0.43
C ARG A 143 7.65 -3.99 0.62
N PHE A 144 8.45 -4.41 1.59
CA PHE A 144 9.82 -3.91 1.75
C PHE A 144 10.70 -4.29 0.55
N LEU A 145 10.56 -5.51 0.04
CA LEU A 145 11.29 -5.96 -1.15
C LEU A 145 10.84 -5.21 -2.41
N ASP A 146 9.53 -5.01 -2.59
CA ASP A 146 8.98 -4.24 -3.72
C ASP A 146 9.52 -2.79 -3.70
N MET A 147 9.54 -2.16 -2.51
CA MET A 147 10.05 -0.81 -2.34
C MET A 147 11.56 -0.73 -2.60
N TRP A 148 12.32 -1.72 -2.13
CA TRP A 148 13.76 -1.77 -2.37
C TRP A 148 14.07 -1.94 -3.87
N ALA A 149 13.38 -2.85 -4.55
CA ALA A 149 13.53 -3.08 -5.98
C ALA A 149 13.14 -1.86 -6.84
N ALA A 150 12.27 -0.97 -6.32
CA ALA A 150 11.90 0.27 -7.00
C ALA A 150 12.95 1.39 -6.87
N VAL A 151 13.83 1.32 -5.85
CA VAL A 151 14.85 2.35 -5.57
C VAL A 151 16.24 1.94 -6.06
N SER A 152 16.50 0.65 -6.22
CA SER A 152 17.75 0.09 -6.78
C SER A 152 17.81 0.18 -8.30
#